data_AF-A0A849WVW8-F1
#
_entry.id   AF-A0A849WVW8-F1
#
_cell.length_a   1.000
_cell.length_b   1.000
_cell.length_c   1.000
_cell.angle_alpha   90.00
_cell.angle_beta   90.00
_cell.angle_gamma   90.00
#
_symmetry.space_group_name_H-M   'P 1'
#
loop_
_entity.id
_entity.type
_entity.pdbx_description
1 polymer ?
#
loop_
_entity_poly.entity_id
_entity_poly.type
_entity_poly.pdbx_seq_one_letter_code
_entity_poly.pdbx_strand_id
1 'polypeptide(L)'
;MAMESKKDVDRALKEIELLNRLYNQFFSGAEDEPPREKRRDLDVLMQSIKSAVATATNASAKFAANSAIAKYHTHTAKWDKQMKMLEQGLFVRPPKRK
;
A
#
# COMPACT_ATOMS: atom_id res chain seq x y z
N MET A 1 26.05 3.19 5.67
CA MET A 1 24.77 2.62 5.20
C MET A 1 23.90 3.75 4.66
N ALA A 2 23.91 4.00 3.34
CA ALA A 2 23.05 5.04 2.72
C ALA A 2 22.52 4.62 1.33
N MET A 3 22.78 3.38 0.91
CA MET A 3 22.54 2.91 -0.46
C MET A 3 21.27 2.04 -0.60
N GLU A 4 20.61 1.68 0.51
CA GLU A 4 19.40 0.85 0.53
C GLU A 4 18.10 1.65 0.34
N SER A 5 18.00 2.86 0.91
CA SER A 5 16.73 3.59 0.98
C SER A 5 16.10 3.94 -0.37
N LYS A 6 16.88 4.13 -1.45
CA LYS A 6 16.31 4.40 -2.78
C LYS A 6 15.68 3.16 -3.41
N LYS A 7 16.32 1.99 -3.25
CA LYS A 7 15.79 0.72 -3.78
C LYS A 7 14.54 0.31 -3.01
N ASP A 8 14.54 0.52 -1.70
CA ASP A 8 13.37 0.24 -0.86
C ASP A 8 12.19 1.13 -1.22
N VAL A 9 12.42 2.41 -1.49
CA VAL A 9 11.36 3.34 -1.94
C VAL A 9 10.80 2.93 -3.31
N ASP A 10 11.64 2.54 -4.27
CA ASP A 10 11.17 2.05 -5.58
C ASP A 10 10.36 0.75 -5.45
N ARG A 11 10.85 -0.18 -4.62
CA ARG A 11 10.14 -1.42 -4.30
C ARG A 11 8.80 -1.13 -3.65
N ALA A 12 8.77 -0.24 -2.67
CA ALA A 12 7.56 0.18 -1.97
C ALA A 12 6.51 0.77 -2.93
N LEU A 13 6.93 1.59 -3.90
CA LEU A 13 6.02 2.12 -4.92
C LEU A 13 5.40 1.02 -5.78
N LYS A 14 6.21 0.05 -6.23
CA LYS A 14 5.72 -1.11 -7.01
C LYS A 14 4.75 -1.97 -6.20
N GLU A 15 5.08 -2.23 -4.93
CA GLU A 15 4.23 -3.01 -4.04
C GLU A 15 2.91 -2.28 -3.73
N ILE A 16 2.90 -0.94 -3.58
CA ILE A 16 1.66 -0.15 -3.47
C ILE A 16 0.77 -0.37 -4.70
N GLU A 17 1.34 -0.29 -5.91
CA GLU A 17 0.57 -0.47 -7.14
C GLU A 17 0.02 -1.89 -7.28
N LEU A 18 0.83 -2.90 -6.95
CA LEU A 18 0.41 -4.30 -6.90
C LEU A 18 -0.74 -4.49 -5.92
N LEU A 19 -0.59 -3.99 -4.70
CA LEU A 19 -1.59 -4.12 -3.65
C LEU A 19 -2.90 -3.41 -4.02
N ASN A 20 -2.80 -2.24 -4.69
CA ASN A 20 -3.96 -1.54 -5.22
C ASN A 20 -4.71 -2.37 -6.27
N ARG A 21 -4.00 -3.09 -7.15
CA ARG A 21 -4.62 -3.99 -8.14
C ARG A 21 -5.32 -5.17 -7.47
N LEU A 22 -4.69 -5.78 -6.47
CA LEU A 22 -5.28 -6.88 -5.71
C LEU A 22 -6.54 -6.45 -4.94
N TYR A 23 -6.50 -5.28 -4.29
CA TYR A 23 -7.70 -4.71 -3.68
C TYR A 23 -8.79 -4.43 -4.70
N ASN A 24 -8.46 -3.92 -5.89
CA ASN A 24 -9.45 -3.74 -6.94
C ASN A 24 -10.07 -5.07 -7.40
N GLN A 25 -9.29 -6.15 -7.53
CA GLN A 25 -9.79 -7.50 -7.86
C GLN A 25 -10.70 -8.06 -6.76
N PHE A 26 -10.34 -7.85 -5.50
CA PHE A 26 -11.17 -8.19 -4.34
C PHE A 26 -12.50 -7.41 -4.35
N PHE A 27 -12.45 -6.09 -4.51
CA PHE A 27 -13.66 -5.27 -4.57
C PHE A 27 -14.51 -5.53 -5.82
N SER A 28 -13.92 -5.99 -6.92
CA SER A 28 -14.67 -6.41 -8.11
C SER A 28 -15.30 -7.80 -7.98
N GLY A 29 -15.07 -8.52 -6.87
CA GLY A 29 -15.59 -9.88 -6.65
C GLY A 29 -14.85 -10.97 -7.42
N ALA A 30 -13.65 -10.68 -7.95
CA ALA A 30 -12.80 -11.69 -8.60
C ALA A 30 -12.10 -12.57 -7.56
N GLU A 31 -11.66 -11.94 -6.46
CA GLU A 31 -11.01 -12.56 -5.30
C GLU A 31 -11.96 -12.53 -4.08
N ASP A 32 -11.95 -13.60 -3.29
CA ASP A 32 -12.85 -13.74 -2.13
C ASP A 32 -12.28 -13.09 -0.87
N GLU A 33 -10.95 -13.13 -0.72
CA GLU A 33 -10.22 -12.60 0.43
C GLU A 33 -9.41 -11.35 0.12
N PRO A 34 -9.32 -10.40 1.08
CA PRO A 34 -8.48 -9.22 0.91
C PRO A 34 -6.99 -9.60 1.03
N PRO A 35 -6.08 -8.89 0.34
CA PRO A 35 -4.64 -9.20 0.33
C PRO A 35 -3.95 -8.78 1.66
N ARG A 36 -4.30 -9.44 2.76
CA ARG A 36 -3.83 -9.11 4.12
C ARG A 36 -2.34 -9.33 4.30
N GLU A 37 -1.81 -10.44 3.80
CA GLU A 37 -0.38 -10.77 3.91
C GLU A 37 0.48 -9.73 3.18
N LYS A 38 0.15 -9.44 1.92
CA LYS A 38 0.88 -8.43 1.15
C LYS A 38 0.75 -7.02 1.72
N ARG A 39 -0.40 -6.68 2.32
CA ARG A 39 -0.55 -5.43 3.07
C ARG A 39 0.37 -5.37 4.28
N ARG A 40 0.51 -6.46 5.03
CA ARG A 40 1.43 -6.55 6.16
C ARG A 40 2.88 -6.40 5.72
N ASP A 41 3.30 -7.09 4.65
CA ASP A 41 4.65 -6.97 4.10
C ASP A 41 4.97 -5.53 3.68
N LEU A 42 4.01 -4.86 3.02
CA LEU A 42 4.15 -3.47 2.64
C LEU A 42 4.24 -2.55 3.86
N ASP A 43 3.47 -2.82 4.92
CA ASP A 43 3.53 -2.02 6.15
C ASP A 43 4.90 -2.12 6.83
N VAL A 44 5.46 -3.34 6.92
CA VAL A 44 6.82 -3.56 7.42
C VAL A 44 7.86 -2.80 6.59
N LEU A 45 7.76 -2.85 5.26
CA LEU A 45 8.63 -2.11 4.36
C LEU A 45 8.51 -0.59 4.57
N MET A 46 7.30 -0.07 4.73
CA MET A 46 7.03 1.35 4.97
C MET A 46 7.59 1.82 6.32
N GLN A 47 7.50 1.00 7.37
CA GLN A 47 8.10 1.29 8.68
C GLN A 47 9.63 1.36 8.60
N SER A 48 10.24 0.45 7.82
CA SER A 48 11.68 0.48 7.55
C SER A 48 12.09 1.78 6.83
N ILE A 49 11.36 2.15 5.77
CA ILE A 49 11.61 3.39 5.01
C ILE A 49 11.44 4.62 5.90
N LYS A 50 10.41 4.68 6.74
CA LYS A 50 10.16 5.80 7.66
C LYS A 50 11.31 5.97 8.66
N SER A 51 11.80 4.86 9.22
CA SER A 51 12.95 4.85 10.13
C SER A 51 14.24 5.29 9.44
N ALA A 52 14.47 4.83 8.21
CA ALA A 52 15.64 5.22 7.41
C ALA A 52 15.60 6.71 7.02
N VAL A 53 14.43 7.26 6.70
CA VAL A 53 14.24 8.68 6.36
C VAL A 53 14.51 9.60 7.54
N ALA A 54 14.12 9.19 8.75
CA ALA A 54 14.32 10.00 9.96
C ALA A 54 15.81 10.30 10.19
N THR A 55 16.68 9.36 9.85
CA THR A 55 18.14 9.46 10.02
C THR A 55 18.87 9.93 8.76
N ALA A 56 18.20 9.97 7.61
CA ALA A 56 18.81 10.38 6.35
C ALA A 56 19.20 11.86 6.34
N THR A 57 20.43 12.18 5.92
CA THR A 57 20.90 13.57 5.73
C THR A 57 20.62 14.11 4.33
N ASN A 58 20.36 13.23 3.36
CA ASN A 58 20.14 13.59 1.97
C ASN A 58 18.68 14.06 1.74
N ALA A 59 18.51 15.33 1.36
CA ALA A 59 17.21 15.95 1.11
C ALA A 59 16.43 15.27 -0.04
N SER A 60 17.09 14.87 -1.12
CA SER A 60 16.43 14.20 -2.25
C SER A 60 15.89 12.82 -1.87
N ALA A 61 16.63 12.07 -1.05
CA ALA A 61 16.18 10.77 -0.55
C ALA A 61 14.99 10.92 0.40
N LYS A 62 15.03 11.93 1.30
CA LYS A 62 13.90 12.27 2.18
C LYS A 62 12.65 12.63 1.39
N PHE A 63 12.79 13.46 0.35
CA PHE A 63 11.66 13.87 -0.49
C PHE A 63 11.00 12.67 -1.19
N ALA A 64 11.80 11.80 -1.82
CA ALA A 64 11.29 10.63 -2.53
C ALA A 64 10.55 9.67 -1.58
N ALA A 65 11.11 9.43 -0.40
CA ALA A 65 10.51 8.54 0.57
C ALA A 65 9.25 9.13 1.23
N ASN A 66 9.25 10.42 1.57
CA ASN A 66 8.03 11.10 2.03
C ASN A 66 6.91 11.06 0.98
N SER A 67 7.26 11.18 -0.30
CA SER A 67 6.28 11.04 -1.39
C SER A 67 5.70 9.63 -1.46
N ALA A 68 6.51 8.59 -1.26
CA ALA A 68 6.05 7.21 -1.22
C ALA A 68 5.14 6.94 0.00
N ILE A 69 5.53 7.45 1.18
CA ILE A 69 4.74 7.36 2.41
C ILE A 69 3.38 8.04 2.23
N ALA A 70 3.34 9.25 1.65
CA ALA A 70 2.08 9.95 1.40
C ALA A 70 1.16 9.14 0.47
N LYS A 71 1.68 8.59 -0.64
CA LYS A 71 0.92 7.71 -1.53
C LYS A 71 0.39 6.49 -0.79
N TYR A 72 1.22 5.82 0.01
CA TYR A 72 0.80 4.67 0.82
C TYR A 72 -0.38 5.01 1.74
N HIS A 73 -0.31 6.14 2.45
CA HIS A 73 -1.40 6.57 3.32
C HIS A 73 -2.70 6.85 2.55
N THR A 74 -2.63 7.50 1.40
CA THR A 74 -3.81 7.74 0.54
C THR A 74 -4.47 6.43 0.10
N HIS A 75 -3.68 5.47 -0.38
CA HIS A 75 -4.18 4.16 -0.78
C HIS A 75 -4.76 3.37 0.40
N THR A 76 -4.06 3.37 1.54
CA THR A 76 -4.51 2.70 2.76
C THR A 76 -5.85 3.25 3.24
N ALA A 77 -6.00 4.56 3.30
CA ALA A 77 -7.26 5.21 3.69
C ALA A 77 -8.40 4.87 2.71
N LYS A 78 -8.10 4.78 1.41
CA LYS A 78 -9.07 4.35 0.39
C LYS A 78 -9.51 2.91 0.62
N TRP A 79 -8.56 1.98 0.78
CA TRP A 79 -8.89 0.56 1.00
C TRP A 79 -9.67 0.35 2.28
N ASP A 80 -9.29 1.03 3.37
CA ASP A 80 -9.98 0.96 4.66
C ASP A 80 -11.43 1.45 4.54
N LYS A 81 -11.64 2.60 3.88
CA LYS A 81 -12.98 3.12 3.58
C LYS A 81 -13.82 2.11 2.78
N GLN A 82 -13.24 1.49 1.75
CA GLN A 82 -13.94 0.51 0.92
C GLN A 82 -14.25 -0.79 1.69
N MET A 83 -13.32 -1.26 2.53
CA MET A 83 -13.55 -2.39 3.42
C MET A 83 -14.69 -2.10 4.39
N LYS A 84 -14.71 -0.93 5.02
CA LYS A 84 -15.77 -0.51 5.93
C LYS A 84 -17.13 -0.42 5.24
N MET A 85 -17.17 0.12 4.02
CA MET A 85 -18.40 0.15 3.21
C MET A 85 -18.91 -1.27 2.89
N LEU A 86 -18.00 -2.21 2.68
CA LEU A 86 -18.30 -3.61 2.44
C LEU A 86 -18.86 -4.30 3.70
N GLU A 87 -18.23 -4.08 4.85
CA GLU A 87 -18.70 -4.59 6.15
C GLU A 87 -20.07 -4.01 6.54
N GLN A 88 -20.35 -2.75 6.19
CA GLN A 88 -21.63 -2.09 6.43
C GLN A 88 -22.72 -2.51 5.43
N GLY A 89 -22.41 -3.37 4.45
CA GLY A 89 -23.35 -3.78 3.40
C GLY A 89 -23.71 -2.67 2.41
N LEU A 90 -23.01 -1.53 2.45
CA LEU A 90 -23.18 -0.41 1.51
C LEU A 90 -22.51 -0.68 0.16
N PHE A 91 -21.65 -1.71 0.10
CA PHE A 91 -20.96 -2.13 -1.10
C PHE A 91 -21.25 -3.61 -1.38
N VAL A 92 -22.08 -3.87 -2.40
CA VAL A 92 -22.39 -5.22 -2.86
C VAL A 92 -21.32 -5.62 -3.88
N ARG A 93 -20.54 -6.66 -3.58
CA ARG A 93 -19.57 -7.21 -4.54
C ARG A 93 -20.33 -7.75 -5.75
N PRO A 94 -19.90 -7.45 -7.00
CA PRO A 94 -20.47 -8.09 -8.18
C PRO A 94 -20.32 -9.62 -8.06
N PRO A 95 -21.32 -10.41 -8.49
CA PRO A 95 -21.16 -11.85 -8.56
C PRO A 95 -20.02 -12.19 -9.53
N LYS A 96 -19.13 -13.10 -9.10
CA LYS A 96 -18.04 -13.60 -9.94
C LYS A 96 -18.62 -14.17 -11.23
N ARG A 97 -18.37 -13.51 -12.36
CA ARG A 97 -18.76 -14.04 -13.68
C ARG A 97 -17.97 -15.34 -13.89
N LYS A 98 -18.69 -16.47 -13.88
CA LYS A 98 -18.19 -17.79 -14.25
C LYS A 98 -17.75 -17.82 -15.71
#